data_AF-A0AAU5ZF38-F1
#
_entry.id   AF-A0AAU5ZF38-F1
#
_cell.length_a   1.000
_cell.length_b   1.000
_cell.length_c   1.000
_cell.angle_alpha   90.00
_cell.angle_beta   90.00
_cell.angle_gamma   90.00
#
_symmetry.space_group_name_H-M   'P 1'
#
loop_
_entity.id
_entity.type
_entity.pdbx_description
1 polymer ?
#
loop_
_entity_poly.entity_id
_entity_poly.type
_entity_poly.pdbx_seq_one_letter_code
_entity_poly.pdbx_strand_id
1 'polypeptide(L)'
;MRVRRAPVLSVCLALVGLAVGIPSAAADRGPEKYSFAVIGDIPYGPAQIAGFPKVVDEINADKQVKLVTHLGDIKDGSSVCSDEYFAQVKTQFDRFADPLVYTIGDNEWTDCHRANNGGYNPLERLAKIRSMFFSQPGRTLGEHPAKVSSQADQGIPEDVRFTRADVAFAALHIVGSNNSMAPWTGKTGPTPEQSAEVLARTAAVIESIRDTFAQAREQHNRAVVLLTQADMFDPTVAAPAFADYFAFQPIVQAIARESASFRGPVYLFNGDSHVYNSDKPLAAGSKWVSLYGVTTPVANLSRITVDGSTGVNNYLRVTVDPRNPATLTWTRVPFTS
;
A
#
# COMPACT_ATOMS: atom_id res chain seq x y z
N MET A 1 -65.26 -39.73 -48.11
CA MET A 1 -65.12 -39.25 -46.72
C MET A 1 -63.93 -38.29 -46.64
N ARG A 2 -64.18 -37.02 -46.33
CA ARG A 2 -63.16 -35.96 -46.19
C ARG A 2 -62.45 -36.10 -44.83
N VAL A 3 -61.13 -36.29 -44.82
CA VAL A 3 -60.31 -36.15 -43.61
C VAL A 3 -59.59 -34.81 -43.68
N ARG A 4 -59.95 -33.90 -42.76
CA ARG A 4 -59.35 -32.57 -42.61
C ARG A 4 -57.98 -32.71 -41.94
N ARG A 5 -56.93 -32.14 -42.54
CA ARG A 5 -55.64 -31.90 -41.87
C ARG A 5 -55.69 -30.53 -41.20
N ALA A 6 -55.46 -30.48 -39.89
CA ALA A 6 -55.29 -29.25 -39.13
C ALA A 6 -53.81 -28.77 -39.22
N PRO A 7 -53.54 -27.46 -39.25
CA PRO A 7 -52.18 -26.95 -39.21
C PRO A 7 -51.67 -26.90 -37.76
N VAL A 8 -50.42 -27.30 -37.56
CA VAL A 8 -49.69 -27.11 -36.30
C VAL A 8 -49.14 -25.69 -36.31
N LEU A 9 -49.59 -24.85 -35.37
CA LEU A 9 -49.04 -23.52 -35.13
C LEU A 9 -47.78 -23.67 -34.27
N SER A 10 -46.60 -23.38 -34.84
CA SER A 10 -45.36 -23.22 -34.06
C SER A 10 -45.40 -21.86 -33.35
N VAL A 11 -45.45 -21.88 -32.02
CA VAL A 11 -45.31 -20.69 -31.18
C VAL A 11 -43.83 -20.48 -30.90
N CYS A 12 -43.21 -19.48 -31.54
CA CYS A 12 -41.89 -18.99 -31.16
C CYS A 12 -42.02 -18.13 -29.90
N LEU A 13 -41.61 -18.67 -28.75
CA LEU A 13 -41.48 -17.90 -27.50
C LEU A 13 -40.21 -17.03 -27.59
N ALA A 14 -40.39 -15.72 -27.77
CA ALA A 14 -39.30 -14.76 -27.65
C ALA A 14 -39.00 -14.49 -26.16
N LEU A 15 -37.94 -15.10 -25.63
CA LEU A 15 -37.39 -14.78 -24.32
C LEU A 15 -36.66 -13.43 -24.42
N VAL A 16 -37.33 -12.36 -23.98
CA VAL A 16 -36.70 -11.07 -23.71
C VAL A 16 -35.87 -11.22 -22.44
N GLY A 17 -34.57 -11.46 -22.59
CA GLY A 17 -33.63 -11.44 -21.47
C GLY A 17 -33.48 -10.02 -20.93
N LEU A 18 -34.00 -9.74 -19.74
CA LEU A 18 -33.61 -8.56 -18.99
C LEU A 18 -32.15 -8.72 -18.56
N ALA A 19 -31.25 -8.03 -19.26
CA ALA A 19 -29.90 -7.82 -18.78
C ALA A 19 -29.98 -6.96 -17.50
N VAL A 20 -29.83 -7.60 -16.34
CA VAL A 20 -29.59 -6.91 -15.08
C VAL A 20 -28.17 -6.34 -15.17
N GLY A 21 -28.05 -5.08 -15.56
CA GLY A 21 -26.80 -4.35 -15.53
C GLY A 21 -26.29 -4.31 -14.09
N ILE A 22 -25.18 -4.99 -13.82
CA ILE A 22 -24.42 -4.80 -12.58
C ILE A 22 -24.01 -3.32 -12.57
N PRO A 23 -24.32 -2.55 -11.51
CA PRO A 23 -23.85 -1.19 -11.41
C PRO A 23 -22.33 -1.24 -11.32
N SER A 24 -21.66 -0.95 -12.43
CA SER A 24 -20.24 -0.64 -12.45
C SER A 24 -20.06 0.54 -11.49
N ALA A 25 -19.21 0.38 -10.46
CA ALA A 25 -18.82 1.49 -9.62
C ALA A 25 -18.33 2.60 -10.56
N ALA A 26 -19.06 3.70 -10.61
CA ALA A 26 -18.67 4.84 -11.41
C ALA A 26 -17.33 5.32 -10.85
N ALA A 27 -16.25 5.11 -11.60
CA ALA A 27 -14.99 5.75 -11.34
C ALA A 27 -15.25 7.26 -11.39
N ASP A 28 -14.87 7.98 -10.35
CA ASP A 28 -14.95 9.43 -10.29
C ASP A 28 -13.92 10.02 -11.26
N ARG A 29 -14.31 10.08 -12.55
CA ARG A 29 -13.47 10.51 -13.69
C ARG A 29 -13.54 12.02 -13.90
N GLY A 30 -13.46 12.80 -12.83
CA GLY A 30 -13.28 14.24 -12.89
C GLY A 30 -11.80 14.62 -13.03
N PRO A 31 -11.43 15.60 -13.88
CA PRO A 31 -10.06 16.13 -13.99
C PRO A 31 -9.70 17.04 -12.80
N GLU A 32 -10.13 16.68 -11.59
CA GLU A 32 -9.94 17.51 -10.42
C GLU A 32 -8.55 17.28 -9.84
N LYS A 33 -7.78 18.37 -9.83
CA LYS A 33 -6.54 18.46 -9.08
C LYS A 33 -6.86 18.27 -7.60
N TYR A 34 -6.21 17.31 -6.97
CA TYR A 34 -6.33 17.08 -5.53
C TYR A 34 -4.97 16.74 -4.94
N SER A 35 -4.85 16.76 -3.61
CA SER A 35 -3.68 16.27 -2.91
C SER A 35 -4.02 15.09 -2.01
N PHE A 36 -3.06 14.20 -1.79
CA PHE A 36 -3.07 13.24 -0.71
C PHE A 36 -1.91 13.50 0.24
N ALA A 37 -2.15 13.26 1.53
CA ALA A 37 -1.13 13.35 2.56
C ALA A 37 -0.48 11.97 2.74
N VAL A 38 0.86 11.94 2.84
CA VAL A 38 1.64 10.74 3.11
C VAL A 38 2.40 10.93 4.41
N ILE A 39 2.21 10.00 5.33
CA ILE A 39 2.93 9.84 6.59
C ILE A 39 3.33 8.37 6.76
N GLY A 40 4.26 8.08 7.65
CA GLY A 40 4.74 6.74 7.98
C GLY A 40 5.64 6.82 9.20
N ASP A 41 5.93 5.69 9.84
CA ASP A 41 6.90 5.61 10.94
C ASP A 41 6.60 6.56 12.11
N ILE A 42 5.31 6.81 12.34
CA ILE A 42 4.77 7.63 13.43
C ILE A 42 3.44 7.02 13.91
N PRO A 43 3.04 7.23 15.17
CA PRO A 43 3.80 7.87 16.23
C PRO A 43 4.80 6.94 16.91
N TYR A 44 6.07 7.35 17.01
CA TYR A 44 7.13 6.62 17.73
C TYR A 44 7.35 7.17 19.15
N GLY A 45 7.22 6.28 20.13
CA GLY A 45 7.38 6.60 21.54
C GLY A 45 6.33 7.55 22.14
N PRO A 46 6.38 7.78 23.46
CA PRO A 46 5.34 8.51 24.19
C PRO A 46 5.09 9.94 23.70
N ALA A 47 6.14 10.66 23.30
CA ALA A 47 6.03 12.06 22.87
C ALA A 47 5.23 12.19 21.56
N GLN A 48 5.51 11.33 20.56
CA GLN A 48 4.75 11.36 19.33
C GLN A 48 3.34 10.83 19.50
N ILE A 49 3.13 9.83 20.37
CA ILE A 49 1.76 9.35 20.69
C ILE A 49 0.92 10.50 21.25
N ALA A 50 1.48 11.27 22.19
CA ALA A 50 0.82 12.45 22.74
C ALA A 50 0.59 13.56 21.71
N GLY A 51 1.50 13.72 20.74
CA GLY A 51 1.43 14.71 19.67
C GLY A 51 0.58 14.29 18.46
N PHE A 52 0.31 12.99 18.27
CA PHE A 52 -0.36 12.46 17.08
C PHE A 52 -1.77 13.03 16.85
N PRO A 53 -2.59 13.29 17.90
CA PRO A 53 -3.82 14.07 17.75
C PRO A 53 -3.66 15.38 16.97
N LYS A 54 -2.59 16.16 17.23
CA LYS A 54 -2.30 17.41 16.54
C LYS A 54 -1.93 17.17 15.07
N VAL A 55 -1.15 16.13 14.79
CA VAL A 55 -0.82 15.72 13.41
C VAL A 55 -2.09 15.41 12.60
N VAL A 56 -3.02 14.64 13.19
CA VAL A 56 -4.32 14.34 12.55
C VAL A 56 -5.12 15.63 12.30
N ASP A 57 -5.23 16.50 13.31
CA ASP A 57 -5.98 17.75 13.19
C ASP A 57 -5.41 18.70 12.13
N GLU A 58 -4.08 18.77 11.99
CA GLU A 58 -3.42 19.58 10.98
C GLU A 58 -3.58 19.04 9.56
N ILE A 59 -3.52 17.72 9.36
CA ILE A 59 -3.80 17.10 8.07
C ILE A 59 -5.27 17.34 7.69
N ASN A 60 -6.21 17.17 8.64
CA ASN A 60 -7.63 17.46 8.44
C ASN A 60 -7.92 18.95 8.12
N ALA A 61 -7.06 19.86 8.58
CA ALA A 61 -7.17 21.28 8.30
C ALA A 61 -6.76 21.64 6.86
N ASP A 62 -5.88 20.86 6.21
CA ASP A 62 -5.49 21.11 4.82
C ASP A 62 -6.60 20.75 3.84
N LYS A 63 -7.29 21.77 3.33
CA LYS A 63 -8.41 21.61 2.41
C LYS A 63 -8.05 21.02 1.04
N GLN A 64 -6.77 20.97 0.67
CA GLN A 64 -6.32 20.32 -0.56
C GLN A 64 -6.20 18.80 -0.40
N VAL A 65 -6.00 18.31 0.82
CA VAL A 65 -5.97 16.89 1.11
C VAL A 65 -7.37 16.32 0.91
N LYS A 66 -7.43 15.17 0.23
CA LYS A 66 -8.66 14.41 -0.06
C LYS A 66 -8.51 12.89 0.15
N LEU A 67 -7.33 12.48 0.62
CA LEU A 67 -6.91 11.10 0.88
C LEU A 67 -5.68 11.19 1.79
N VAL A 68 -5.58 10.30 2.77
CA VAL A 68 -4.41 10.14 3.62
C VAL A 68 -3.85 8.74 3.41
N THR A 69 -2.53 8.61 3.44
CA THR A 69 -1.85 7.32 3.40
C THR A 69 -0.87 7.22 4.57
N HIS A 70 -0.97 6.14 5.35
CA HIS A 70 0.02 5.78 6.35
C HIS A 70 0.83 4.57 5.89
N LEU A 71 2.13 4.75 5.73
CA LEU A 71 3.04 3.77 5.14
C LEU A 71 3.51 2.69 6.14
N GLY A 72 2.66 2.28 7.08
CA GLY A 72 3.06 1.31 8.11
C GLY A 72 3.86 1.90 9.24
N ASP A 73 4.27 1.01 10.14
CA ASP A 73 5.15 1.35 11.25
C ASP A 73 4.46 2.36 12.18
N ILE A 74 3.38 1.89 12.81
CA ILE A 74 2.56 2.71 13.72
C ILE A 74 3.14 2.81 15.12
N LYS A 75 4.28 2.16 15.34
CA LYS A 75 5.03 2.16 16.59
C LYS A 75 6.51 1.94 16.30
N ASP A 76 7.38 2.38 17.20
CA ASP A 76 8.81 2.10 17.06
C ASP A 76 9.11 0.61 17.31
N GLY A 77 10.28 0.17 16.84
CA GLY A 77 10.75 -1.21 17.00
C GLY A 77 11.05 -1.64 18.43
N SER A 78 10.92 -0.76 19.42
CA SER A 78 11.21 -1.03 20.82
C SER A 78 9.98 -1.02 21.76
N SER A 79 8.88 -0.41 21.33
CA SER A 79 7.61 -0.33 22.05
C SER A 79 6.84 -1.66 22.04
N VAL A 80 6.11 -1.93 23.12
CA VAL A 80 5.29 -3.13 23.29
C VAL A 80 4.21 -3.24 22.21
N CYS A 81 4.03 -4.45 21.66
CA CYS A 81 2.98 -4.74 20.67
C CYS A 81 1.62 -5.04 21.32
N SER A 82 1.20 -4.23 22.29
CA SER A 82 -0.03 -4.48 23.04
C SER A 82 -1.27 -4.09 22.25
N ASP A 83 -2.39 -4.71 22.57
CA ASP A 83 -3.69 -4.39 21.96
C ASP A 83 -4.09 -2.94 22.25
N GLU A 84 -3.75 -2.42 23.43
CA GLU A 84 -4.02 -1.04 23.83
C GLU A 84 -3.25 -0.05 22.94
N TYR A 85 -2.00 -0.36 22.59
CA TYR A 85 -1.22 0.47 21.69
C TYR A 85 -1.91 0.56 20.33
N PHE A 86 -2.27 -0.59 19.74
CA PHE A 86 -2.97 -0.64 18.46
C PHE A 86 -4.31 0.09 18.52
N ALA A 87 -5.06 -0.02 19.63
CA ALA A 87 -6.33 0.66 19.81
C ALA A 87 -6.17 2.19 19.90
N GLN A 88 -5.11 2.67 20.56
CA GLN A 88 -4.80 4.10 20.64
C GLN A 88 -4.53 4.69 19.25
N VAL A 89 -3.69 4.03 18.44
CA VAL A 89 -3.42 4.46 17.06
C VAL A 89 -4.70 4.39 16.22
N LYS A 90 -5.45 3.27 16.29
CA LYS A 90 -6.69 3.09 15.54
C LYS A 90 -7.70 4.21 15.83
N THR A 91 -7.81 4.64 17.08
CA THR A 91 -8.67 5.77 17.48
C THR A 91 -8.28 7.06 16.75
N GLN A 92 -6.97 7.29 16.55
CA GLN A 92 -6.51 8.46 15.78
C GLN A 92 -6.71 8.28 14.28
N PHE A 93 -6.50 7.08 13.75
CA PHE A 93 -6.75 6.77 12.34
C PHE A 93 -8.23 6.98 11.96
N ASP A 94 -9.16 6.68 12.87
CA ASP A 94 -10.59 6.90 12.66
C ASP A 94 -11.00 8.38 12.68
N ARG A 95 -10.13 9.29 13.16
CA ARG A 95 -10.36 10.73 13.17
C ARG A 95 -9.93 11.44 11.88
N PHE A 96 -9.25 10.77 10.96
CA PHE A 96 -8.96 11.41 9.66
C PHE A 96 -10.28 11.71 8.94
N ALA A 97 -10.49 12.96 8.56
CA ALA A 97 -11.70 13.41 7.91
C ALA A 97 -11.82 12.85 6.49
N ASP A 98 -10.70 12.67 5.79
CA ASP A 98 -10.62 12.03 4.48
C ASP A 98 -10.34 10.52 4.60
N PRO A 99 -10.60 9.71 3.55
CA PRO A 99 -10.21 8.30 3.50
C PRO A 99 -8.74 8.09 3.91
N LEU A 100 -8.49 7.14 4.81
CA LEU A 100 -7.14 6.72 5.17
C LEU A 100 -6.83 5.32 4.62
N VAL A 101 -5.79 5.23 3.79
CA VAL A 101 -5.18 3.96 3.37
C VAL A 101 -3.98 3.66 4.27
N TYR A 102 -3.93 2.47 4.85
CA TYR A 102 -2.87 2.05 5.77
C TYR A 102 -2.20 0.78 5.23
N THR A 103 -0.88 0.80 5.07
CA THR A 103 -0.07 -0.42 4.86
C THR A 103 0.48 -0.89 6.19
N ILE A 104 0.66 -2.18 6.40
CA ILE A 104 1.28 -2.71 7.63
C ILE A 104 2.82 -2.66 7.49
N GLY A 105 3.52 -2.24 8.54
CA GLY A 105 4.99 -2.26 8.68
C GLY A 105 5.50 -3.39 9.57
N ASP A 106 6.82 -3.60 9.65
CA ASP A 106 7.40 -4.67 10.47
C ASP A 106 7.24 -4.43 11.97
N ASN A 107 7.22 -3.17 12.40
CA ASN A 107 7.24 -2.86 13.82
C ASN A 107 6.01 -3.41 14.56
N GLU A 108 4.80 -3.21 14.04
CA GLU A 108 3.56 -3.65 14.69
C GLU A 108 3.34 -5.17 14.71
N TRP A 109 4.12 -6.00 14.00
CA TRP A 109 3.94 -7.46 14.09
C TRP A 109 5.22 -8.29 14.02
N THR A 110 6.08 -8.12 13.01
CA THR A 110 7.27 -8.98 12.88
C THR A 110 8.19 -8.78 14.06
N ASP A 111 8.42 -7.54 14.47
CA ASP A 111 9.32 -7.19 15.56
C ASP A 111 8.80 -7.55 16.95
N CYS A 112 7.53 -7.95 17.04
CA CYS A 112 6.89 -8.26 18.31
C CYS A 112 7.45 -9.51 19.00
N HIS A 113 8.23 -10.33 18.30
CA HIS A 113 8.97 -11.45 18.90
C HIS A 113 10.06 -10.99 19.87
N ARG A 114 10.51 -9.72 19.79
CA ARG A 114 11.57 -9.19 20.66
C ARG A 114 11.06 -9.11 22.10
N ALA A 115 11.94 -9.39 23.07
CA ALA A 115 11.56 -9.47 24.48
C ALA A 115 10.98 -8.16 25.02
N ASN A 116 11.56 -7.01 24.66
CA ASN A 116 11.09 -5.68 25.04
C ASN A 116 9.76 -5.29 24.36
N ASN A 117 9.44 -5.89 23.22
CA ASN A 117 8.17 -5.70 22.53
C ASN A 117 7.04 -6.58 23.10
N GLY A 118 7.34 -7.40 24.12
CA GLY A 118 6.43 -8.30 24.80
C GLY A 118 6.59 -9.78 24.42
N GLY A 119 7.52 -10.12 23.51
CA GLY A 119 7.80 -11.50 23.12
C GLY A 119 6.60 -12.22 22.50
N TYR A 120 5.73 -11.48 21.81
CA TYR A 120 4.54 -12.02 21.17
C TYR A 120 4.90 -12.92 19.99
N ASN A 121 3.96 -13.79 19.59
CA ASN A 121 4.04 -14.47 18.31
C ASN A 121 3.69 -13.47 17.18
N PRO A 122 4.60 -13.21 16.23
CA PRO A 122 4.34 -12.27 15.14
C PRO A 122 3.09 -12.56 14.30
N LEU A 123 2.79 -13.84 14.02
CA LEU A 123 1.62 -14.20 13.20
C LEU A 123 0.30 -13.92 13.94
N GLU A 124 0.32 -14.05 15.26
CA GLU A 124 -0.82 -13.68 16.09
C GLU A 124 -0.99 -12.14 16.10
N ARG A 125 0.09 -11.37 16.20
CA ARG A 125 0.05 -9.90 16.10
C ARG A 125 -0.43 -9.44 14.73
N LEU A 126 0.00 -10.08 13.64
CA LEU A 126 -0.52 -9.80 12.30
C LEU A 126 -2.04 -10.05 12.21
N ALA A 127 -2.51 -11.19 12.75
CA ALA A 127 -3.95 -11.47 12.82
C ALA A 127 -4.69 -10.41 13.64
N LYS A 128 -4.10 -9.93 14.74
CA LYS A 128 -4.66 -8.85 15.57
C LYS A 128 -4.79 -7.54 14.77
N ILE A 129 -3.73 -7.10 14.07
CA ILE A 129 -3.77 -5.89 13.23
C ILE A 129 -4.86 -6.02 12.17
N ARG A 130 -4.90 -7.13 11.43
CA ARG A 130 -5.93 -7.40 10.43
C ARG A 130 -7.34 -7.27 11.02
N SER A 131 -7.57 -7.86 12.20
CA SER A 131 -8.86 -7.79 12.87
C SER A 131 -9.27 -6.37 13.31
N MET A 132 -8.30 -5.50 13.63
CA MET A 132 -8.58 -4.15 14.14
C MET A 132 -8.69 -3.13 13.01
N PHE A 133 -7.68 -3.07 12.14
CA PHE A 133 -7.53 -2.04 11.12
C PHE A 133 -8.22 -2.39 9.81
N PHE A 134 -8.48 -3.68 9.56
CA PHE A 134 -9.07 -4.16 8.31
C PHE A 134 -10.35 -4.99 8.57
N SER A 135 -11.07 -4.66 9.65
CA SER A 135 -12.33 -5.31 10.04
C SER A 135 -13.47 -5.16 9.01
N GLN A 136 -13.35 -4.19 8.10
CA GLN A 136 -14.26 -3.99 6.97
C GLN A 136 -13.48 -4.03 5.65
N PRO A 137 -13.09 -5.22 5.15
CA PRO A 137 -12.35 -5.31 3.91
C PRO A 137 -13.06 -4.66 2.73
N GLY A 138 -12.28 -4.10 1.80
CA GLY A 138 -12.79 -3.33 0.66
C GLY A 138 -13.22 -1.90 1.00
N ARG A 139 -12.91 -1.42 2.21
CA ARG A 139 -13.11 -0.02 2.63
C ARG A 139 -11.84 0.53 3.28
N THR A 140 -11.56 1.82 3.06
CA THR A 140 -10.51 2.54 3.77
C THR A 140 -10.90 2.81 5.22
N LEU A 141 -9.96 3.29 6.02
CA LEU A 141 -10.20 3.91 7.34
C LEU A 141 -10.63 5.39 7.19
N GLY A 142 -10.80 6.08 8.31
CA GLY A 142 -11.22 7.49 8.41
C GLY A 142 -12.73 7.67 8.56
N GLU A 143 -13.17 8.90 8.81
CA GLU A 143 -14.59 9.26 9.01
C GLU A 143 -15.43 9.12 7.73
N HIS A 144 -14.81 9.35 6.56
CA HIS A 144 -15.46 9.22 5.26
C HIS A 144 -14.81 8.11 4.42
N PRO A 145 -15.01 6.83 4.76
CA PRO A 145 -14.30 5.73 4.12
C PRO A 145 -14.73 5.51 2.66
N ALA A 146 -13.75 5.35 1.78
CA ALA A 146 -13.93 5.06 0.36
C ALA A 146 -13.95 3.54 0.08
N LYS A 147 -14.55 3.14 -1.05
CA LYS A 147 -14.47 1.76 -1.54
C LYS A 147 -13.12 1.52 -2.22
N VAL A 148 -12.53 0.36 -1.94
CA VAL A 148 -11.30 -0.13 -2.57
C VAL A 148 -11.46 -1.61 -2.92
N SER A 149 -10.67 -2.12 -3.86
CA SER A 149 -10.58 -3.54 -4.13
C SER A 149 -9.56 -4.16 -3.17
N SER A 150 -9.94 -5.16 -2.38
CA SER A 150 -9.05 -5.84 -1.41
C SER A 150 -8.79 -7.29 -1.78
N GLN A 151 -7.65 -7.86 -1.39
CA GLN A 151 -7.35 -9.30 -1.49
C GLN A 151 -7.79 -10.10 -0.24
N ALA A 152 -8.90 -9.70 0.37
CA ALA A 152 -9.41 -10.35 1.58
C ALA A 152 -9.85 -11.80 1.37
N ASP A 153 -10.26 -12.16 0.16
CA ASP A 153 -10.54 -13.53 -0.28
C ASP A 153 -9.29 -14.42 -0.28
N GLN A 154 -8.11 -13.83 -0.40
CA GLN A 154 -6.80 -14.48 -0.22
C GLN A 154 -6.31 -14.43 1.24
N GLY A 155 -7.08 -13.85 2.16
CA GLY A 155 -6.68 -13.67 3.56
C GLY A 155 -5.75 -12.48 3.82
N ILE A 156 -5.62 -11.56 2.86
CA ILE A 156 -4.74 -10.38 2.91
C ILE A 156 -5.61 -9.13 2.69
N PRO A 157 -6.46 -8.77 3.66
CA PRO A 157 -7.40 -7.65 3.52
C PRO A 157 -6.72 -6.28 3.41
N GLU A 158 -5.46 -6.18 3.84
CA GLU A 158 -4.65 -4.97 3.81
C GLU A 158 -4.09 -4.61 2.42
N ASP A 159 -3.97 -5.58 1.52
CA ASP A 159 -3.56 -5.32 0.14
C ASP A 159 -4.77 -4.77 -0.63
N VAL A 160 -4.70 -3.48 -0.97
CA VAL A 160 -5.82 -2.78 -1.60
C VAL A 160 -5.40 -2.01 -2.85
N ARG A 161 -6.28 -2.00 -3.84
CA ARG A 161 -6.14 -1.28 -5.11
C ARG A 161 -7.31 -0.35 -5.36
N PHE A 162 -7.06 0.80 -5.96
CA PHE A 162 -8.09 1.74 -6.39
C PHE A 162 -7.59 2.66 -7.51
N THR A 163 -8.48 3.45 -8.09
CA THR A 163 -8.14 4.45 -9.11
C THR A 163 -8.83 5.76 -8.78
N ARG A 164 -8.12 6.88 -8.93
CA ARG A 164 -8.65 8.22 -8.71
C ARG A 164 -7.94 9.24 -9.59
N ALA A 165 -8.69 10.14 -10.24
CA ALA A 165 -8.17 11.15 -11.17
C ALA A 165 -7.16 10.58 -12.18
N ASP A 166 -7.51 9.46 -12.80
CA ASP A 166 -6.69 8.70 -13.75
C ASP A 166 -5.32 8.26 -13.22
N VAL A 167 -5.19 8.05 -11.90
CA VAL A 167 -4.02 7.45 -11.27
C VAL A 167 -4.43 6.14 -10.61
N ALA A 168 -3.72 5.05 -10.93
CA ALA A 168 -3.90 3.77 -10.26
C ALA A 168 -3.06 3.73 -8.98
N PHE A 169 -3.64 3.22 -7.90
CA PHE A 169 -2.99 3.08 -6.60
C PHE A 169 -3.01 1.62 -6.16
N ALA A 170 -1.92 1.19 -5.52
CA ALA A 170 -1.86 -0.05 -4.75
C ALA A 170 -1.16 0.21 -3.41
N ALA A 171 -1.80 -0.17 -2.31
CA ALA A 171 -1.17 -0.32 -1.01
C ALA A 171 -0.84 -1.79 -0.80
N LEU A 172 0.42 -2.06 -0.52
CA LEU A 172 1.01 -3.40 -0.56
C LEU A 172 1.68 -3.70 0.77
N HIS A 173 1.40 -4.86 1.33
CA HIS A 173 2.00 -5.32 2.58
C HIS A 173 3.40 -5.91 2.31
N ILE A 174 4.38 -5.02 2.17
CA ILE A 174 5.81 -5.34 2.08
C ILE A 174 6.49 -4.65 3.25
N VAL A 175 7.14 -5.45 4.10
CA VAL A 175 7.70 -4.98 5.38
C VAL A 175 9.21 -5.03 5.42
N GLY A 176 9.82 -4.28 6.33
CA GLY A 176 11.24 -4.33 6.64
C GLY A 176 11.70 -5.70 7.11
N SER A 177 12.92 -5.78 7.63
CA SER A 177 13.49 -7.03 8.14
C SER A 177 13.50 -8.15 7.08
N ASN A 178 13.89 -7.79 5.85
CA ASN A 178 13.92 -8.66 4.67
C ASN A 178 12.54 -9.30 4.39
N ASN A 179 11.48 -8.49 4.34
CA ASN A 179 10.10 -8.92 4.14
C ASN A 179 9.60 -9.95 5.17
N SER A 180 10.04 -9.83 6.42
CA SER A 180 9.83 -10.83 7.48
C SER A 180 10.55 -12.17 7.23
N MET A 181 11.66 -12.21 6.51
CA MET A 181 12.52 -13.41 6.41
C MET A 181 13.69 -13.41 7.39
N ALA A 182 13.95 -12.28 8.06
CA ALA A 182 14.91 -12.24 9.17
C ALA A 182 14.47 -13.18 10.30
N PRO A 183 15.41 -13.90 10.96
CA PRO A 183 15.07 -14.86 12.00
C PRO A 183 14.48 -14.18 13.24
N TRP A 184 13.40 -14.73 13.78
CA TRP A 184 12.86 -14.28 15.06
C TRP A 184 13.77 -14.64 16.24
N THR A 185 13.56 -13.98 17.38
CA THR A 185 14.37 -14.17 18.60
C THR A 185 14.52 -15.65 18.96
N GLY A 186 15.78 -16.09 19.11
CA GLY A 186 16.11 -17.47 19.45
C GLY A 186 16.10 -18.46 18.28
N LYS A 187 15.96 -17.97 17.03
CA LYS A 187 16.05 -18.79 15.81
C LYS A 187 17.30 -18.43 15.01
N THR A 188 17.78 -19.37 14.20
CA THR A 188 18.93 -19.18 13.29
C THR A 188 18.50 -18.95 11.83
N GLY A 189 17.20 -19.04 11.56
CA GLY A 189 16.57 -18.82 10.25
C GLY A 189 15.06 -18.65 10.45
N PRO A 190 14.32 -18.31 9.38
CA PRO A 190 12.87 -18.18 9.47
C PRO A 190 12.23 -19.52 9.84
N THR A 191 11.14 -19.45 10.61
CA THR A 191 10.35 -20.64 10.92
C THR A 191 9.55 -21.12 9.69
N PRO A 192 9.08 -22.38 9.64
CA PRO A 192 8.20 -22.84 8.57
C PRO A 192 6.92 -21.98 8.43
N GLU A 193 6.32 -21.58 9.55
CA GLU A 193 5.10 -20.78 9.58
C GLU A 193 5.34 -19.35 9.08
N GLN A 194 6.46 -18.75 9.50
CA GLN A 194 6.93 -17.46 9.00
C GLN A 194 7.14 -17.52 7.48
N SER A 195 7.85 -18.55 7.00
CA SER A 195 8.14 -18.71 5.57
C SER A 195 6.85 -18.91 4.75
N ALA A 196 5.89 -19.67 5.27
CA ALA A 196 4.60 -19.87 4.61
C ALA A 196 3.79 -18.58 4.50
N GLU A 197 3.76 -17.76 5.57
CA GLU A 197 3.14 -16.43 5.54
C GLU A 197 3.78 -15.55 4.49
N VAL A 198 5.11 -15.42 4.51
CA VAL A 198 5.86 -14.56 3.58
C VAL A 198 5.63 -14.98 2.14
N LEU A 199 5.69 -16.28 1.85
CA LEU A 199 5.48 -16.78 0.48
C LEU A 199 4.06 -16.49 -0.03
N ALA A 200 3.03 -16.70 0.81
CA ALA A 200 1.65 -16.41 0.45
C ALA A 200 1.44 -14.90 0.22
N ARG A 201 1.94 -14.06 1.13
CA ARG A 201 1.85 -12.61 1.02
C ARG A 201 2.62 -12.06 -0.18
N THR A 202 3.84 -12.53 -0.42
CA THR A 202 4.62 -12.14 -1.60
C THR A 202 3.92 -12.51 -2.90
N ALA A 203 3.26 -13.67 -2.97
CA ALA A 203 2.50 -14.05 -4.16
C ALA A 203 1.32 -13.08 -4.42
N ALA A 204 0.55 -12.76 -3.38
CA ALA A 204 -0.57 -11.82 -3.47
C ALA A 204 -0.12 -10.39 -3.81
N VAL A 205 0.97 -9.90 -3.22
CA VAL A 205 1.58 -8.60 -3.55
C VAL A 205 1.95 -8.54 -5.03
N ILE A 206 2.59 -9.59 -5.56
CA ILE A 206 3.00 -9.63 -6.98
C ILE A 206 1.78 -9.66 -7.91
N GLU A 207 0.72 -10.38 -7.54
CA GLU A 207 -0.56 -10.35 -8.25
C GLU A 207 -1.16 -8.93 -8.23
N SER A 208 -1.22 -8.29 -7.07
CA SER A 208 -1.74 -6.93 -6.90
C SER A 208 -0.95 -5.90 -7.72
N ILE A 209 0.39 -6.02 -7.77
CA ILE A 209 1.22 -5.20 -8.65
C ILE A 209 0.80 -5.40 -10.11
N ARG A 210 0.77 -6.65 -10.60
CA ARG A 210 0.41 -6.97 -11.99
C ARG A 210 -0.98 -6.45 -12.36
N ASP A 211 -1.96 -6.67 -11.49
CA ASP A 211 -3.33 -6.23 -11.68
C ASP A 211 -3.44 -4.70 -11.73
N THR A 212 -2.72 -4.00 -10.85
CA THR A 212 -2.70 -2.53 -10.83
C THR A 212 -2.21 -1.97 -12.15
N PHE A 213 -1.11 -2.53 -12.68
CA PHE A 213 -0.55 -2.11 -13.95
C PHE A 213 -1.40 -2.55 -15.15
N ALA A 214 -2.02 -3.74 -15.09
CA ALA A 214 -2.96 -4.20 -16.10
C ALA A 214 -4.17 -3.27 -16.21
N GLN A 215 -4.78 -2.95 -15.08
CA GLN A 215 -5.88 -2.00 -14.99
C GLN A 215 -5.45 -0.61 -15.45
N ALA A 216 -4.25 -0.14 -15.05
CA ALA A 216 -3.74 1.16 -15.48
C ALA A 216 -3.57 1.25 -17.00
N ARG A 217 -3.11 0.18 -17.65
CA ARG A 217 -3.00 0.10 -19.11
C ARG A 217 -4.38 0.08 -19.78
N GLU A 218 -5.32 -0.72 -19.27
CA GLU A 218 -6.68 -0.84 -19.80
C GLU A 218 -7.46 0.49 -19.68
N GLN A 219 -7.31 1.18 -18.55
CA GLN A 219 -8.03 2.42 -18.25
C GLN A 219 -7.29 3.67 -18.73
N HIS A 220 -6.11 3.50 -19.36
CA HIS A 220 -5.25 4.60 -19.79
C HIS A 220 -4.90 5.59 -18.66
N ASN A 221 -4.70 5.06 -17.45
CA ASN A 221 -4.26 5.87 -16.31
C ASN A 221 -2.92 6.55 -16.61
N ARG A 222 -2.78 7.78 -16.13
CA ARG A 222 -1.63 8.66 -16.36
C ARG A 222 -0.42 8.27 -15.52
N ALA A 223 -0.64 7.68 -14.35
CA ALA A 223 0.42 7.24 -13.45
C ALA A 223 0.00 5.99 -12.65
N VAL A 224 0.99 5.31 -12.08
CA VAL A 224 0.80 4.27 -11.05
C VAL A 224 1.49 4.72 -9.77
N VAL A 225 0.83 4.54 -8.63
CA VAL A 225 1.36 4.79 -7.29
C VAL A 225 1.35 3.48 -6.51
N LEU A 226 2.50 3.11 -5.97
CA LEU A 226 2.69 1.99 -5.07
C LEU A 226 3.03 2.54 -3.69
N LEU A 227 2.32 2.07 -2.68
CA LEU A 227 2.48 2.46 -1.27
C LEU A 227 2.91 1.22 -0.49
N THR A 228 3.96 1.33 0.30
CA THR A 228 4.49 0.22 1.10
C THR A 228 5.24 0.75 2.31
N GLN A 229 5.51 -0.10 3.31
CA GLN A 229 6.41 0.29 4.40
C GLN A 229 7.87 0.15 4.00
N ALA A 230 8.30 -1.04 3.59
CA ALA A 230 9.71 -1.37 3.42
C ALA A 230 10.48 -0.43 2.49
N ASP A 231 11.68 0.00 2.91
CA ASP A 231 12.66 0.60 2.03
C ASP A 231 13.52 -0.47 1.37
N MET A 232 13.02 -1.01 0.25
CA MET A 232 13.75 -1.98 -0.57
C MET A 232 15.02 -1.39 -1.24
N PHE A 233 15.32 -0.10 -1.04
CA PHE A 233 16.39 0.62 -1.71
C PHE A 233 17.12 1.58 -0.75
N ASP A 234 17.28 1.19 0.51
CA ASP A 234 17.76 2.05 1.60
C ASP A 234 19.03 2.85 1.21
N PRO A 235 18.93 4.18 1.03
CA PRO A 235 20.03 4.99 0.57
C PRO A 235 21.17 5.07 1.59
N THR A 236 20.91 4.79 2.87
CA THR A 236 21.89 4.80 3.96
C THR A 236 22.83 3.60 3.94
N VAL A 237 22.41 2.49 3.30
CA VAL A 237 23.21 1.26 3.20
C VAL A 237 24.18 1.35 2.03
N ALA A 238 25.43 1.73 2.31
CA ALA A 238 26.45 1.94 1.26
C ALA A 238 26.71 0.68 0.40
N ALA A 239 26.81 -0.49 1.02
CA ALA A 239 27.11 -1.76 0.36
C ALA A 239 26.07 -2.83 0.76
N PRO A 240 24.91 -2.89 0.08
CA PRO A 240 23.86 -3.85 0.42
C PRO A 240 24.31 -5.27 0.08
N ALA A 241 24.08 -6.21 1.00
CA ALA A 241 24.33 -7.63 0.80
C ALA A 241 23.03 -8.35 0.43
N PHE A 242 23.06 -9.20 -0.59
CA PHE A 242 21.86 -9.90 -1.07
C PHE A 242 21.17 -10.74 0.03
N ALA A 243 21.93 -11.24 1.01
CA ALA A 243 21.40 -11.99 2.15
C ALA A 243 20.37 -11.19 2.99
N ASP A 244 20.45 -9.86 2.99
CA ASP A 244 19.55 -8.98 3.75
C ASP A 244 18.34 -8.51 2.93
N TYR A 245 18.34 -8.77 1.61
CA TYR A 245 17.35 -8.23 0.66
C TYR A 245 16.70 -9.28 -0.25
N PHE A 246 17.09 -10.56 -0.14
CA PHE A 246 16.67 -11.59 -1.11
C PHE A 246 15.15 -11.74 -1.20
N ALA A 247 14.42 -11.50 -0.11
CA ALA A 247 12.97 -11.66 -0.08
C ALA A 247 12.24 -10.57 -0.87
N PHE A 248 12.89 -9.42 -1.08
CA PHE A 248 12.37 -8.34 -1.92
C PHE A 248 12.59 -8.58 -3.42
N GLN A 249 13.55 -9.43 -3.80
CA GLN A 249 13.91 -9.66 -5.20
C GLN A 249 12.71 -9.95 -6.13
N PRO A 250 11.81 -10.92 -5.83
CA PRO A 250 10.69 -11.21 -6.73
C PRO A 250 9.70 -10.04 -6.85
N ILE A 251 9.53 -9.25 -5.79
CA ILE A 251 8.67 -8.06 -5.74
C ILE A 251 9.29 -6.94 -6.58
N VAL A 252 10.56 -6.61 -6.34
CA VAL A 252 11.30 -5.59 -7.09
C VAL A 252 11.34 -5.92 -8.58
N GLN A 253 11.55 -7.19 -8.93
CA GLN A 253 11.49 -7.62 -10.33
C GLN A 253 10.10 -7.48 -10.95
N ALA A 254 9.02 -7.72 -10.19
CA ALA A 254 7.65 -7.48 -10.67
C ALA A 254 7.42 -5.99 -10.91
N ILE A 255 7.76 -5.13 -9.95
CA ILE A 255 7.70 -3.66 -10.10
C ILE A 255 8.51 -3.22 -11.32
N ALA A 256 9.73 -3.72 -11.48
CA ALA A 256 10.62 -3.35 -12.58
C ALA A 256 10.02 -3.71 -13.96
N ARG A 257 9.52 -4.94 -14.12
CA ARG A 257 8.90 -5.42 -15.36
C ARG A 257 7.66 -4.63 -15.74
N GLU A 258 6.76 -4.43 -14.77
CA GLU A 258 5.51 -3.71 -15.03
C GLU A 258 5.77 -2.21 -15.29
N SER A 259 6.69 -1.59 -14.54
CA SER A 259 7.09 -0.20 -14.75
C SER A 259 7.71 0.01 -16.13
N ALA A 260 8.63 -0.87 -16.56
CA ALA A 260 9.25 -0.78 -17.89
C ALA A 260 8.24 -0.93 -19.04
N SER A 261 7.12 -1.61 -18.79
CA SER A 261 6.04 -1.82 -19.77
C SER A 261 4.94 -0.75 -19.71
N PHE A 262 4.97 0.12 -18.69
CA PHE A 262 4.01 1.19 -18.49
C PHE A 262 4.51 2.51 -19.07
N ARG A 263 3.66 3.19 -19.85
CA ARG A 263 4.07 4.42 -20.57
C ARG A 263 4.18 5.65 -19.67
N GLY A 264 3.49 5.65 -18.53
CA GLY A 264 3.46 6.76 -17.59
C GLY A 264 4.56 6.68 -16.52
N PRO A 265 4.69 7.73 -15.69
CA PRO A 265 5.51 7.66 -14.47
C PRO A 265 4.92 6.68 -13.45
N VAL A 266 5.82 6.05 -12.71
CA VAL A 266 5.51 5.17 -11.58
C VAL A 266 6.13 5.78 -10.33
N TYR A 267 5.35 5.84 -9.25
CA TYR A 267 5.77 6.38 -7.96
C TYR A 267 5.71 5.30 -6.91
N LEU A 268 6.81 5.10 -6.18
CA LEU A 268 6.89 4.23 -5.01
C LEU A 268 7.05 5.12 -3.77
N PHE A 269 6.11 5.06 -2.84
CA PHE A 269 6.24 5.72 -1.54
C PHE A 269 6.54 4.69 -0.46
N ASN A 270 7.56 4.95 0.35
CA ASN A 270 7.95 4.10 1.46
C ASN A 270 8.34 4.87 2.73
N GLY A 271 8.37 4.16 3.85
CA GLY A 271 8.87 4.61 5.15
C GLY A 271 10.21 3.92 5.46
N ASP A 272 10.30 3.28 6.64
CA ASP A 272 11.34 2.31 7.05
C ASP A 272 12.72 2.92 7.29
N SER A 273 13.37 3.50 6.28
CA SER A 273 14.70 4.13 6.45
C SER A 273 14.66 5.49 7.14
N HIS A 274 13.45 6.00 7.45
CA HIS A 274 13.16 7.21 8.24
C HIS A 274 13.71 8.55 7.71
N VAL A 275 14.44 8.56 6.60
CA VAL A 275 15.08 9.74 6.05
C VAL A 275 14.42 10.11 4.72
N TYR A 276 13.93 11.34 4.62
CA TYR A 276 13.38 11.82 3.36
C TYR A 276 14.38 11.66 2.22
N ASN A 277 13.94 10.96 1.18
CA ASN A 277 14.70 10.75 -0.04
C ASN A 277 13.78 10.80 -1.25
N SER A 278 14.31 11.23 -2.39
CA SER A 278 13.63 11.21 -3.67
C SER A 278 14.61 10.84 -4.77
N ASP A 279 14.51 9.63 -5.29
CA ASP A 279 15.45 9.10 -6.26
C ASP A 279 14.79 8.24 -7.35
N LYS A 280 15.62 7.66 -8.22
CA LYS A 280 15.23 6.66 -9.22
C LYS A 280 15.97 5.37 -8.90
N PRO A 281 15.43 4.50 -8.03
CA PRO A 281 16.19 3.43 -7.40
C PRO A 281 16.67 2.36 -8.39
N LEU A 282 16.03 2.25 -9.56
CA LEU A 282 16.36 1.30 -10.62
C LEU A 282 16.88 1.97 -11.90
N ALA A 283 17.30 3.24 -11.83
CA ALA A 283 17.94 3.90 -12.97
C ALA A 283 19.32 3.30 -13.31
N ALA A 284 19.81 3.59 -14.52
CA ALA A 284 21.10 3.12 -14.97
C ALA A 284 22.22 3.57 -14.02
N GLY A 285 23.10 2.65 -13.63
CA GLY A 285 24.17 2.90 -12.67
C GLY A 285 23.78 2.74 -11.19
N SER A 286 22.51 2.49 -10.87
CA SER A 286 22.11 2.17 -9.50
C SER A 286 22.63 0.80 -9.05
N LYS A 287 23.18 0.73 -7.83
CA LYS A 287 23.64 -0.51 -7.17
C LYS A 287 22.51 -1.55 -7.00
N TRP A 288 21.27 -1.09 -6.95
CA TRP A 288 20.10 -1.95 -6.75
C TRP A 288 19.72 -2.75 -7.99
N VAL A 289 20.10 -2.28 -9.19
CA VAL A 289 19.82 -2.98 -10.45
C VAL A 289 20.49 -4.35 -10.45
N SER A 290 21.78 -4.41 -10.13
CA SER A 290 22.53 -5.67 -10.07
C SER A 290 22.12 -6.51 -8.87
N LEU A 291 21.91 -5.92 -7.69
CA LEU A 291 21.51 -6.63 -6.47
C LEU A 291 20.22 -7.44 -6.70
N TYR A 292 19.21 -6.85 -7.35
CA TYR A 292 17.93 -7.49 -7.61
C TYR A 292 17.85 -8.26 -8.93
N GLY A 293 18.94 -8.31 -9.70
CA GLY A 293 18.96 -9.00 -11.00
C GLY A 293 18.01 -8.36 -12.02
N VAL A 294 17.82 -7.04 -11.97
CA VAL A 294 17.04 -6.30 -12.96
C VAL A 294 17.88 -6.12 -14.23
N THR A 295 17.38 -6.62 -15.38
CA THR A 295 18.15 -6.66 -16.63
C THR A 295 18.10 -5.36 -17.42
N THR A 296 17.05 -4.57 -17.25
CA THR A 296 16.86 -3.30 -17.96
C THR A 296 16.56 -2.22 -16.94
N PRO A 297 17.36 -1.14 -16.87
CA PRO A 297 17.10 -0.02 -15.97
C PRO A 297 15.71 0.57 -16.19
N VAL A 298 15.06 0.97 -15.10
CA VAL A 298 13.67 1.44 -15.07
C VAL A 298 13.66 2.93 -14.76
N ALA A 299 13.74 3.75 -15.80
CA ALA A 299 13.92 5.20 -15.67
C ALA A 299 12.65 5.97 -15.29
N ASN A 300 11.46 5.36 -15.42
CA ASN A 300 10.17 5.95 -15.08
C ASN A 300 9.70 5.63 -13.66
N LEU A 301 10.43 4.80 -12.90
CA LEU A 301 10.19 4.57 -11.48
C LEU A 301 10.90 5.64 -10.65
N SER A 302 10.11 6.48 -9.98
CA SER A 302 10.58 7.41 -8.94
C SER A 302 10.18 6.86 -7.58
N ARG A 303 11.08 6.94 -6.60
CA ARG A 303 10.80 6.57 -5.21
C ARG A 303 10.87 7.79 -4.32
N ILE A 304 9.97 7.85 -3.34
CA ILE A 304 9.92 8.88 -2.33
C ILE A 304 9.84 8.19 -0.96
N THR A 305 10.89 8.34 -0.16
CA THR A 305 10.87 7.96 1.26
C THR A 305 10.39 9.14 2.08
N VAL A 306 9.47 8.94 3.03
CA VAL A 306 9.02 9.99 3.96
C VAL A 306 9.93 10.09 5.19
N ASP A 307 9.96 11.27 5.82
CA ASP A 307 10.62 11.42 7.12
C ASP A 307 9.87 10.59 8.19
N GLY A 308 10.61 9.91 9.06
CA GLY A 308 10.07 8.99 10.06
C GLY A 308 10.87 8.97 11.37
N SER A 309 10.41 8.19 12.35
CA SER A 309 11.13 7.93 13.61
C SER A 309 11.41 9.13 14.51
N THR A 310 12.42 9.97 14.24
CA THR A 310 12.76 11.12 15.10
C THR A 310 12.76 12.42 14.31
N GLY A 311 12.36 13.51 14.95
CA GLY A 311 12.32 14.82 14.30
C GLY A 311 11.26 14.98 13.21
N VAL A 312 10.27 14.07 13.15
CA VAL A 312 9.14 14.18 12.21
C VAL A 312 8.33 15.42 12.52
N ASN A 313 8.51 16.43 11.67
CA ASN A 313 7.92 17.76 11.83
C ASN A 313 7.15 18.18 10.58
N ASN A 314 6.84 17.25 9.69
CA ASN A 314 6.13 17.50 8.45
C ASN A 314 5.35 16.25 7.99
N TYR A 315 4.38 16.44 7.11
CA TYR A 315 3.86 15.38 6.25
C TYR A 315 4.18 15.71 4.79
N LEU A 316 4.19 14.68 3.95
CA LEU A 316 4.37 14.89 2.52
C LEU A 316 3.01 15.13 1.86
N ARG A 317 2.79 16.32 1.32
CA ARG A 317 1.61 16.62 0.49
C ARG A 317 1.93 16.33 -0.96
N VAL A 318 1.28 15.30 -1.52
CA VAL A 318 1.44 14.90 -2.92
C VAL A 318 0.24 15.38 -3.71
N THR A 319 0.49 16.24 -4.69
CA THR A 319 -0.52 16.83 -5.56
C THR A 319 -0.59 16.07 -6.87
N VAL A 320 -1.78 15.54 -7.18
CA VAL A 320 -2.13 14.97 -8.49
C VAL A 320 -2.66 16.10 -9.36
N ASP A 321 -1.95 16.42 -10.44
CA ASP A 321 -2.36 17.44 -11.41
C ASP A 321 -2.51 16.81 -12.81
N PRO A 322 -3.76 16.70 -13.33
CA PRO A 322 -4.02 16.11 -14.64
C PRO A 322 -3.36 16.87 -15.81
N ARG A 323 -2.89 18.11 -15.58
CA ARG A 323 -2.26 18.96 -16.59
C ARG A 323 -0.74 18.95 -16.52
N ASN A 324 -0.15 18.41 -15.45
CA ASN A 324 1.29 18.29 -15.32
C ASN A 324 1.77 17.00 -16.02
N PRO A 325 2.79 17.04 -16.91
CA PRO A 325 3.37 15.85 -17.53
C PRO A 325 3.91 14.82 -16.51
N ALA A 326 4.40 15.28 -15.36
CA ALA A 326 4.81 14.39 -14.27
C ALA A 326 3.60 13.75 -13.57
N THR A 327 2.38 14.28 -13.71
CA THR A 327 1.17 13.84 -12.98
C THR A 327 1.21 14.10 -11.48
N LEU A 328 2.27 13.70 -10.78
CA LEU A 328 2.48 13.96 -9.35
C LEU A 328 3.58 15.00 -9.12
N THR A 329 3.34 15.86 -8.14
CA THR A 329 4.34 16.74 -7.51
C THR A 329 4.18 16.66 -6.01
N TRP A 330 5.22 16.93 -5.22
CA TRP A 330 5.13 16.81 -3.77
C TRP A 330 5.91 17.91 -3.06
N THR A 331 5.48 18.19 -1.83
CA THR A 331 6.14 19.14 -0.94
C THR A 331 6.02 18.66 0.49
N ARG A 332 7.07 18.86 1.29
CA ARG A 332 7.03 18.62 2.73
C ARG A 332 6.34 19.81 3.39
N VAL A 333 5.18 19.56 4.00
CA VAL A 333 4.40 20.59 4.69
C VAL A 333 4.72 20.49 6.17
N PRO A 334 5.37 21.50 6.76
CA PRO A 334 5.72 21.46 8.18
C PRO A 334 4.45 21.48 9.03
N PHE A 335 4.46 20.69 10.11
CA PHE A 335 3.47 20.81 11.16
C PHE A 335 3.67 22.14 11.89
N THR A 336 2.60 22.73 12.40
CA THR A 336 2.69 23.94 13.20
C THR A 336 3.36 23.63 14.53
N SER A 337 4.26 24.51 14.98
CA SER A 337 4.89 24.38 16.31
C SER A 337 3.86 24.51 17.43
#